data_AF-A0A1M2VJK5-F1
#
_entry.id   AF-A0A1M2VJK5-F1
#
_cell.length_a   1.000
_cell.length_b   1.000
_cell.length_c   1.000
_cell.angle_alpha   90.00
_cell.angle_beta   90.00
_cell.angle_gamma   90.00
#
_symmetry.space_group_name_H-M   'P 1'
#
loop_
_entity.id
_entity.type
_entity.pdbx_description
1 polymer ?
#
loop_
_entity_poly.entity_id
_entity_poly.type
_entity_poly.pdbx_seq_one_letter_code
_entity_poly.pdbx_strand_id
1 'polypeptide(L)'
;MAPARWTTPQQWDWLMAKMPACQEASKKGRYAGWLLEVYHAWFVLWPEEDSLFKEGTPEKLSSEEKEALGVARSQREAKIKVWFHNQKNKARTARTSASLPASLLAKSKGSRSAQPREVYYRLFYDADKKAAVQAALVEARTTFGRKLTRSESMSISRQVVDKMYNESDELVHAAVAQQLVKEKVLAAVSATTPEG
;
A
#
# COMPACT_ATOMS: atom_id res chain seq x y z
N MET A 1 22.72 1.75 1.39
CA MET A 1 22.99 0.34 0.99
C MET A 1 21.67 -0.33 0.66
N ALA A 2 21.58 -1.09 -0.44
CA ALA A 2 20.40 -1.91 -0.70
C ALA A 2 20.30 -3.02 0.37
N PRO A 3 19.10 -3.36 0.87
CA PRO A 3 18.95 -4.43 1.85
C PRO A 3 19.48 -5.74 1.27
N ALA A 4 20.16 -6.53 2.12
CA ALA A 4 20.71 -7.81 1.74
C ALA A 4 19.60 -8.72 1.17
N ARG A 5 19.90 -9.40 0.06
CA ARG A 5 18.96 -10.35 -0.55
C ARG A 5 18.84 -11.57 0.37
N TRP A 6 17.62 -11.98 0.66
CA TRP A 6 17.37 -13.17 1.49
C TRP A 6 17.57 -14.49 0.75
N THR A 7 17.63 -14.45 -0.58
CA THR A 7 17.82 -15.61 -1.47
C THR A 7 19.29 -15.77 -1.84
N THR A 8 19.74 -17.02 -1.97
CA THR A 8 20.99 -17.34 -2.66
C THR A 8 20.89 -17.03 -4.18
N PRO A 9 22.01 -16.96 -4.93
CA PRO A 9 21.95 -16.75 -6.38
C PRO A 9 21.13 -17.82 -7.12
N GLN A 10 21.30 -19.10 -6.75
CA GLN A 10 20.56 -20.21 -7.35
C GLN A 10 19.05 -20.12 -7.08
N GLN A 11 18.68 -19.78 -5.84
CA GLN A 11 17.28 -19.54 -5.46
C GLN A 11 16.68 -18.37 -6.23
N TRP A 12 17.45 -17.30 -6.43
CA TRP A 12 17.04 -16.14 -7.19
C TRP A 12 16.74 -16.50 -8.65
N ASP A 13 17.66 -17.21 -9.30
CA ASP A 13 17.51 -17.63 -10.70
C ASP A 13 16.29 -18.54 -10.89
N TRP A 14 16.05 -19.45 -9.94
CA TRP A 14 14.86 -20.28 -9.92
C TRP A 14 13.56 -19.47 -9.80
N LEU A 15 13.50 -18.50 -8.88
CA LEU A 15 12.33 -17.62 -8.74
C LEU A 15 12.09 -16.81 -10.00
N MET A 16 13.15 -16.31 -10.63
CA MET A 16 13.08 -15.58 -11.90
C MET A 16 12.57 -16.48 -13.04
N ALA A 17 13.03 -17.73 -13.12
CA ALA A 17 12.56 -18.70 -14.12
C ALA A 17 11.07 -19.02 -14.00
N LYS A 18 10.47 -18.89 -12.80
CA LYS A 18 9.03 -19.10 -12.56
C LYS A 18 8.17 -17.88 -12.90
N MET A 19 8.77 -16.73 -13.24
CA MET A 19 8.02 -15.50 -13.54
C MET A 19 7.02 -15.60 -14.70
N PRO A 20 7.33 -16.25 -15.85
CA PRO A 20 6.35 -16.41 -16.92
C PRO A 20 5.10 -17.16 -16.46
N ALA A 21 5.27 -18.25 -15.72
CA ALA A 21 4.16 -19.03 -15.17
C ALA A 21 3.34 -18.23 -14.14
N CYS A 22 4.01 -17.44 -13.28
CA CYS A 22 3.37 -16.50 -12.34
C CYS A 22 2.43 -15.52 -13.06
N GLN A 23 2.88 -14.96 -14.19
CA GLN A 23 2.08 -14.01 -14.97
C GLN A 23 0.87 -14.67 -15.61
N GLU A 24 1.04 -15.86 -16.19
CA GLU A 24 -0.06 -16.62 -16.78
C GLU A 24 -1.11 -17.04 -15.74
N ALA A 25 -0.68 -17.55 -14.58
CA ALA A 25 -1.57 -17.90 -13.48
C ALA A 25 -2.34 -16.68 -12.95
N SER A 26 -1.69 -15.51 -12.90
CA SER A 26 -2.34 -14.25 -12.50
C SER A 26 -3.43 -13.82 -13.49
N LYS A 27 -3.17 -13.89 -14.80
CA LYS A 27 -4.16 -13.53 -15.83
C LYS A 27 -5.37 -14.46 -15.82
N LYS A 28 -5.16 -15.75 -15.55
CA LYS A 28 -6.20 -16.79 -15.57
C LYS A 28 -6.92 -16.98 -14.23
N GLY A 29 -6.67 -16.11 -13.24
CA GLY A 29 -7.28 -16.20 -11.91
C GLY A 29 -6.85 -17.43 -11.08
N ARG A 30 -5.78 -18.13 -11.47
CA ARG A 30 -5.28 -19.37 -10.84
C ARG A 30 -4.04 -19.15 -9.97
N TYR A 31 -3.83 -17.91 -9.52
CA TYR A 31 -2.62 -17.51 -8.81
C TYR A 31 -2.40 -18.27 -7.49
N ALA A 32 -3.47 -18.48 -6.71
CA ALA A 32 -3.35 -19.16 -5.42
C ALA A 32 -2.92 -20.63 -5.56
N GLY A 33 -3.53 -21.37 -6.49
CA GLY A 33 -3.18 -22.77 -6.76
C GLY A 33 -1.74 -22.90 -7.29
N TRP A 34 -1.37 -22.05 -8.26
CA TRP A 34 0.00 -22.00 -8.76
C TRP A 34 1.03 -21.69 -7.65
N LEU A 35 0.69 -20.81 -6.71
CA LEU A 35 1.60 -20.44 -5.62
C LEU A 35 1.83 -21.62 -4.65
N LEU A 36 0.81 -22.46 -4.41
CA LEU A 36 0.97 -23.69 -3.62
C LEU A 36 1.92 -24.68 -4.30
N GLU A 37 1.81 -24.86 -5.62
CA GLU A 37 2.74 -25.70 -6.40
C GLU A 37 4.18 -25.17 -6.30
N VAL A 38 4.34 -23.85 -6.32
CA VAL A 38 5.65 -23.19 -6.16
C VAL A 38 6.24 -23.44 -4.77
N TYR A 39 5.44 -23.38 -3.70
CA TYR A 39 5.92 -23.70 -2.35
C TYR A 39 6.40 -25.14 -2.25
N HIS A 40 5.60 -26.08 -2.76
CA HIS A 40 5.99 -27.49 -2.79
C HIS A 40 7.31 -27.69 -3.55
N ALA A 41 7.41 -27.16 -4.76
CA ALA A 41 8.63 -27.28 -5.57
C ALA A 41 9.84 -26.59 -4.91
N TRP A 42 9.62 -25.49 -4.19
CA TRP A 42 10.66 -24.82 -3.43
C TRP A 42 11.20 -25.70 -2.31
N PHE A 43 10.33 -26.27 -1.45
CA PHE A 43 10.76 -27.07 -0.31
C PHE A 43 11.33 -28.44 -0.70
N VAL A 44 11.02 -28.94 -1.90
CA VAL A 44 11.71 -30.11 -2.46
C VAL A 44 13.16 -29.81 -2.80
N LEU A 45 13.46 -28.61 -3.31
CA LEU A 45 14.81 -28.21 -3.71
C LEU A 45 15.62 -27.62 -2.55
N TRP A 46 14.95 -26.93 -1.64
CA TRP A 46 15.54 -26.30 -0.46
C TRP A 46 14.66 -26.63 0.75
N PRO A 47 14.81 -27.82 1.33
CA PRO A 47 14.19 -28.17 2.60
C PRO A 47 14.58 -27.14 3.67
N GLU A 48 13.62 -26.71 4.49
CA GLU A 48 13.94 -25.77 5.59
C GLU A 48 14.66 -26.50 6.73
N GLU A 49 14.54 -27.82 6.78
CA GLU A 49 15.29 -28.73 7.63
C GLU A 49 16.80 -28.45 7.52
N ASP A 50 17.34 -28.34 6.30
CA ASP A 50 18.76 -28.10 6.06
C ASP A 50 19.21 -26.71 6.55
N SER A 51 18.29 -25.74 6.52
CA SER A 51 18.57 -24.38 7.00
C SER A 51 18.48 -24.26 8.52
N LEU A 52 17.60 -25.03 9.16
CA LEU A 52 17.36 -25.02 10.60
C LEU A 52 18.34 -25.93 11.34
N PHE A 53 18.58 -27.13 10.82
CA PHE A 53 19.40 -28.17 11.42
C PHE A 53 20.72 -28.32 10.66
N LYS A 54 21.59 -27.32 10.78
CA LYS A 54 22.90 -27.29 10.10
C LYS A 54 23.82 -28.47 10.47
N GLU A 55 23.60 -29.08 11.62
CA GLU A 55 24.36 -30.23 12.13
C GLU A 55 23.78 -31.58 11.67
N GLY A 56 22.71 -31.57 10.88
CA GLY A 56 22.02 -32.74 10.36
C GLY A 56 20.58 -32.82 10.85
N THR A 57 19.68 -33.26 9.98
CA THR A 57 18.26 -33.42 10.32
C THR A 57 18.11 -34.57 11.32
N PRO A 58 17.53 -34.34 12.51
CA PRO A 58 17.28 -35.40 13.49
C PRO A 58 16.38 -36.50 12.89
N GLU A 59 16.70 -37.76 13.15
CA GLU A 59 15.90 -38.92 12.67
C GLU A 59 14.47 -38.91 13.23
N LYS A 60 14.28 -38.32 14.42
CA LYS A 60 12.98 -38.07 15.05
C LYS A 60 12.90 -36.64 15.55
N LEU A 61 12.14 -35.81 14.84
CA LEU A 61 11.83 -34.46 15.28
C LEU A 61 10.95 -34.50 16.54
N SER A 62 11.39 -33.82 17.59
CA SER A 62 10.59 -33.52 18.78
C SER A 62 9.39 -32.62 18.43
N SER A 63 8.43 -32.49 19.35
CA SER A 63 7.26 -31.62 19.12
C SER A 63 7.68 -30.16 18.90
N GLU A 64 8.64 -29.68 19.68
CA GLU A 64 9.16 -28.30 19.59
C GLU A 64 9.87 -28.05 18.25
N GLU A 65 10.66 -29.03 17.78
CA GLU A 65 11.34 -28.94 16.49
C GLU A 65 10.37 -28.95 15.31
N LYS A 66 9.27 -29.72 15.39
CA LYS A 66 8.20 -29.71 14.37
C LYS A 66 7.50 -28.35 14.30
N GLU A 67 7.25 -27.74 15.45
CA GLU A 67 6.67 -26.39 15.51
C GLU A 67 7.62 -25.35 14.91
N ALA A 68 8.91 -25.40 15.28
CA ALA A 68 9.93 -24.52 14.72
C ALA A 68 10.03 -24.67 13.18
N LEU A 69 9.98 -25.91 12.67
CA LEU A 69 9.95 -26.19 11.23
C LEU A 69 8.70 -25.59 10.57
N GLY A 70 7.53 -25.76 11.18
CA GLY A 70 6.27 -25.21 10.67
C GLY A 70 6.30 -23.68 10.58
N VAL A 71 6.86 -23.02 11.60
CA VAL A 71 7.06 -21.57 11.62
C VAL A 71 8.02 -21.14 10.52
N ALA A 72 9.16 -21.81 10.36
CA ALA A 72 10.14 -21.48 9.34
C ALA A 72 9.57 -21.63 7.91
N ARG A 73 8.86 -22.72 7.63
CA ARG A 73 8.15 -22.93 6.35
C ARG A 73 7.15 -21.81 6.09
N SER A 74 6.32 -21.49 7.08
CA SER A 74 5.32 -20.40 6.97
C SER A 74 5.96 -19.05 6.67
N GLN A 75 7.08 -18.74 7.34
CA GLN A 75 7.84 -17.51 7.08
C GLN A 75 8.44 -17.50 5.66
N ARG A 76 8.92 -18.63 5.18
CA ARG A 76 9.45 -18.75 3.81
C ARG A 76 8.36 -18.55 2.76
N GLU A 77 7.21 -19.21 2.91
CA GLU A 77 6.06 -19.05 2.03
C GLU A 77 5.65 -17.57 1.94
N ALA A 78 5.59 -16.87 3.08
CA ALA A 78 5.30 -15.45 3.11
C ALA A 78 6.33 -14.63 2.32
N LYS A 79 7.63 -14.92 2.45
CA LYS A 79 8.70 -14.27 1.68
C LYS A 79 8.55 -14.51 0.17
N ILE A 80 8.28 -15.74 -0.24
CA ILE A 80 8.08 -16.11 -1.65
C ILE A 80 6.85 -15.39 -2.22
N LYS A 81 5.72 -15.42 -1.51
CA LYS A 81 4.48 -14.71 -1.89
C LYS A 81 4.71 -13.23 -2.09
N VAL A 82 5.32 -12.57 -1.10
CA VAL A 82 5.62 -11.13 -1.15
C VAL A 82 6.60 -10.84 -2.30
N TRP A 83 7.59 -11.69 -2.53
CA TRP A 83 8.53 -11.55 -3.64
C TRP A 83 7.81 -11.57 -4.99
N PHE A 84 7.00 -12.59 -5.28
CA PHE A 84 6.25 -12.67 -6.54
C PHE A 84 5.24 -11.54 -6.67
N HIS A 85 4.58 -11.15 -5.57
CA HIS A 85 3.66 -10.02 -5.56
C HIS A 85 4.36 -8.70 -5.93
N ASN A 86 5.54 -8.46 -5.38
CA ASN A 86 6.31 -7.27 -5.70
C ASN A 86 6.85 -7.32 -7.14
N GLN A 87 7.35 -8.48 -7.57
CA GLN A 87 7.97 -8.63 -8.89
C GLN A 87 6.96 -8.52 -10.04
N LYS A 88 5.74 -9.06 -9.89
CA LYS A 88 4.67 -8.87 -10.89
C LYS A 88 4.26 -7.40 -11.03
N ASN A 89 4.31 -6.64 -9.93
CA ASN A 89 3.98 -5.22 -9.91
C ASN A 89 5.13 -4.34 -10.44
N LYS A 90 6.40 -4.77 -10.32
CA LYS A 90 7.54 -4.04 -10.91
C LYS A 90 7.42 -3.92 -12.42
N ALA A 91 6.87 -4.90 -13.13
CA ALA A 91 6.59 -4.75 -14.56
C ALA A 91 5.56 -3.63 -14.83
N ARG A 92 4.64 -3.36 -13.89
CA ARG A 92 3.70 -2.24 -13.97
C ARG A 92 4.40 -0.90 -13.73
N THR A 93 5.34 -0.86 -12.80
CA THR A 93 6.15 0.34 -12.48
C THR A 93 7.24 0.61 -13.53
N ALA A 94 7.80 -0.43 -14.16
CA ALA A 94 8.80 -0.31 -15.23
C ALA A 94 8.15 0.12 -16.56
N ARG A 95 6.92 -0.31 -16.84
CA ARG A 95 6.13 0.21 -17.98
C ARG A 95 5.81 1.69 -17.85
N THR A 96 5.78 2.24 -16.64
CA THR A 96 5.69 3.70 -16.44
C THR A 96 7.04 4.41 -16.58
N SER A 97 8.17 3.70 -16.71
CA SER A 97 9.51 4.30 -16.71
C SER A 97 10.31 4.10 -18.01
N ALA A 98 9.81 3.36 -19.01
CA ALA A 98 10.64 2.89 -20.12
C ALA A 98 10.12 3.16 -21.54
N SER A 99 9.30 4.19 -21.80
CA SER A 99 9.17 4.66 -23.20
C SER A 99 8.82 6.11 -23.43
N LEU A 100 8.32 6.85 -22.44
CA LEU A 100 8.22 8.31 -22.51
C LEU A 100 8.35 8.84 -21.08
N PRO A 101 8.88 10.06 -20.86
CA PRO A 101 8.83 10.69 -19.54
C PRO A 101 7.41 10.60 -19.00
N ALA A 102 7.27 10.30 -17.70
CA ALA A 102 5.97 10.14 -17.08
C ALA A 102 5.06 11.38 -17.24
N SER A 103 5.63 12.54 -17.59
CA SER A 103 4.89 13.74 -18.01
C SER A 103 4.12 13.57 -19.33
N LEU A 104 4.65 12.83 -20.31
CA LEU A 104 4.03 12.58 -21.62
C LEU A 104 3.03 11.40 -21.60
N LEU A 105 3.24 10.40 -20.71
CA LEU A 105 2.32 9.26 -20.55
C LEU A 105 1.33 9.40 -19.41
N ALA A 106 1.50 10.40 -18.53
CA ALA A 106 0.43 10.81 -17.65
C ALA A 106 -0.64 11.47 -18.51
N LYS A 107 -1.54 10.66 -19.08
CA LYS A 107 -2.96 11.04 -19.04
C LYS A 107 -3.18 11.47 -17.61
N SER A 108 -3.33 12.78 -17.39
CA SER A 108 -3.58 13.36 -16.08
C SER A 108 -4.69 12.51 -15.49
N LYS A 109 -4.32 11.63 -14.57
CA LYS A 109 -5.20 10.56 -14.11
C LYS A 109 -6.31 11.29 -13.43
N GLY A 110 -7.45 11.45 -14.10
CA GLY A 110 -8.48 12.45 -13.80
C GLY A 110 -8.52 12.70 -12.30
N SER A 111 -7.81 13.74 -11.88
CA SER A 111 -7.65 13.97 -10.44
C SER A 111 -9.04 14.29 -9.98
N ARG A 112 -9.55 13.52 -9.01
CA ARG A 112 -10.87 13.81 -8.44
C ARG A 112 -10.83 15.28 -8.04
N SER A 113 -11.82 16.05 -8.48
CA SER A 113 -11.93 17.46 -8.11
C SER A 113 -11.84 17.56 -6.59
N ALA A 114 -11.11 18.55 -6.09
CA ALA A 114 -10.99 18.76 -4.65
C ALA A 114 -12.36 18.81 -3.99
N GLN A 115 -12.45 18.27 -2.78
CA GLN A 115 -13.68 18.36 -1.99
C GLN A 115 -13.75 19.72 -1.26
N PRO A 116 -14.94 20.26 -0.96
CA PRO A 116 -15.08 21.53 -0.24
C PRO A 116 -14.29 21.58 1.06
N ARG A 117 -14.30 20.48 1.83
CA ARG A 117 -13.52 20.32 3.06
C ARG A 117 -12.01 20.46 2.84
N GLU A 118 -11.48 19.94 1.74
CA GLU A 118 -10.04 20.01 1.43
C GLU A 118 -9.62 21.43 1.04
N VAL A 119 -10.52 22.17 0.39
CA VAL A 119 -10.32 23.59 0.08
C VAL A 119 -10.44 24.44 1.34
N TYR A 120 -11.47 24.20 2.15
CA TYR A 120 -11.65 24.85 3.45
C TYR A 120 -10.44 24.65 4.36
N TYR A 121 -9.94 23.41 4.45
CA TYR A 121 -8.75 23.10 5.23
C TYR A 121 -7.51 23.87 4.74
N ARG A 122 -7.33 24.05 3.43
CA ARG A 122 -6.18 24.80 2.89
C ARG A 122 -6.27 26.30 3.14
N LEU A 123 -7.47 26.88 3.06
CA LEU A 123 -7.68 28.32 3.15
C LEU A 123 -7.84 28.83 4.58
N PHE A 124 -8.48 28.06 5.45
CA PHE A 124 -8.98 28.56 6.73
C PHE A 124 -8.55 27.74 7.96
N TYR A 125 -7.74 26.69 7.79
CA TYR A 125 -7.28 25.85 8.90
C TYR A 125 -6.11 26.48 9.65
N ASP A 126 -6.46 27.37 10.58
CA ASP A 126 -5.58 28.07 11.48
C ASP A 126 -5.26 27.26 12.76
N ALA A 127 -4.44 27.84 13.63
CA ALA A 127 -4.04 27.25 14.90
C ALA A 127 -5.25 26.92 15.79
N ASP A 128 -6.29 27.76 15.77
CA ASP A 128 -7.49 27.60 16.59
C ASP A 128 -8.33 26.40 16.16
N LYS A 129 -8.59 26.25 14.85
CA LYS A 129 -9.28 25.07 14.31
C LYS A 129 -8.47 23.79 14.54
N LYS A 130 -7.14 23.87 14.43
CA LYS A 130 -6.26 22.76 14.79
C LYS A 130 -6.37 22.38 16.26
N ALA A 131 -6.42 23.35 17.17
CA ALA A 131 -6.58 23.11 18.60
C ALA A 131 -7.93 22.42 18.90
N ALA A 132 -9.01 22.88 18.28
CA ALA A 132 -10.33 22.25 18.42
C ALA A 132 -10.37 20.80 17.91
N VAL A 133 -9.72 20.49 16.78
CA VAL A 133 -9.57 19.10 16.32
C VAL A 133 -8.77 18.25 17.32
N GLN A 134 -7.68 18.80 17.90
CA GLN A 134 -6.91 18.08 18.90
C GLN A 134 -7.71 17.84 20.18
N ALA A 135 -8.49 18.82 20.64
CA ALA A 135 -9.36 18.68 21.81
C ALA A 135 -10.35 17.52 21.61
N ALA A 136 -11.02 17.45 20.46
CA ALA A 136 -11.94 16.35 20.14
C ALA A 136 -11.25 14.98 20.08
N LEU A 137 -10.01 14.91 19.59
CA LEU A 137 -9.23 13.67 19.60
C LEU A 137 -8.80 13.24 21.00
N VAL A 138 -8.49 14.19 21.88
CA VAL A 138 -8.17 13.92 23.29
C VAL A 138 -9.42 13.44 24.03
N GLU A 139 -10.54 14.14 23.87
CA GLU A 139 -11.83 13.73 24.44
C GLU A 139 -12.20 12.31 24.04
N ALA A 140 -12.14 12.00 22.74
CA ALA A 140 -12.44 10.65 22.25
C ALA A 140 -11.51 9.60 22.86
N ARG A 141 -10.20 9.87 23.02
CA ARG A 141 -9.28 8.93 23.70
C ARG A 141 -9.68 8.69 25.15
N THR A 142 -10.11 9.73 25.86
CA THR A 142 -10.60 9.62 27.24
C THR A 142 -11.89 8.80 27.30
N THR A 143 -12.87 9.07 26.42
CA THR A 143 -14.15 8.34 26.37
C THR A 143 -13.96 6.85 26.07
N PHE A 144 -13.09 6.50 25.13
CA PHE A 144 -12.83 5.10 24.79
C PHE A 144 -11.89 4.39 25.76
N GLY A 145 -11.16 5.11 26.61
CA GLY A 145 -10.16 4.55 27.52
C GLY A 145 -9.00 3.82 26.83
N ARG A 146 -8.81 4.04 25.52
CA ARG A 146 -7.77 3.40 24.70
C ARG A 146 -7.24 4.33 23.63
N LYS A 147 -6.12 3.93 23.03
CA LYS A 147 -5.60 4.61 21.83
C LYS A 147 -6.58 4.46 20.67
N LEU A 148 -6.86 5.58 20.00
CA LEU A 148 -7.64 5.59 18.76
C LEU A 148 -6.88 4.91 17.63
N THR A 149 -7.60 4.15 16.81
CA THR A 149 -7.08 3.65 15.55
C THR A 149 -6.91 4.81 14.55
N ARG A 150 -6.19 4.55 13.46
CA ARG A 150 -5.99 5.54 12.40
C ARG A 150 -7.30 5.93 11.72
N SER A 151 -8.20 4.97 11.49
CA SER A 151 -9.49 5.25 10.85
C SER A 151 -10.38 6.10 11.74
N GLU A 152 -10.47 5.78 13.03
CA GLU A 152 -11.24 6.55 14.01
C GLU A 152 -10.73 7.99 14.12
N SER A 153 -9.41 8.16 14.27
CA SER A 153 -8.80 9.49 14.35
C SER A 153 -9.10 10.32 13.10
N MET A 154 -8.97 9.72 11.91
CA MET A 154 -9.29 10.41 10.65
C MET A 154 -10.78 10.75 10.55
N SER A 155 -11.67 9.87 10.99
CA SER A 155 -13.12 10.10 10.97
C SER A 155 -13.51 11.26 11.88
N ILE A 156 -12.98 11.30 13.11
CA ILE A 156 -13.27 12.36 14.09
C ILE A 156 -12.79 13.70 13.56
N SER A 157 -11.53 13.79 13.10
CA SER A 157 -10.99 15.03 12.53
C SER A 157 -11.81 15.53 11.35
N ARG A 158 -12.26 14.62 10.48
CA ARG A 158 -13.12 14.95 9.33
C ARG A 158 -14.46 15.52 9.77
N GLN A 159 -15.13 14.88 10.73
CA GLN A 159 -16.43 15.33 11.25
C GLN A 159 -16.34 16.72 11.89
N VAL A 160 -15.29 16.97 12.69
CA VAL A 160 -15.07 18.27 13.33
C VAL A 160 -14.86 19.35 12.27
N VAL A 161 -14.03 19.10 11.26
CA VAL A 161 -13.78 20.06 10.18
C VAL A 161 -15.03 20.31 9.33
N ASP A 162 -15.84 19.29 9.05
CA ASP A 162 -17.13 19.48 8.36
C ASP A 162 -18.08 20.34 9.18
N LYS A 163 -18.16 20.10 10.48
CA LYS A 163 -19.00 20.89 11.38
C LYS A 163 -18.56 22.36 11.35
N MET A 164 -17.27 22.62 11.53
CA MET A 164 -16.72 23.97 11.45
C MET A 164 -16.99 24.63 10.10
N TYR A 165 -16.85 23.90 9.00
CA TYR A 165 -17.14 24.43 7.68
C TYR A 165 -18.62 24.77 7.55
N ASN A 166 -19.53 23.88 7.94
CA ASN A 166 -20.98 24.11 7.85
C ASN A 166 -21.49 25.24 8.76
N GLU A 167 -20.78 25.52 9.86
CA GLU A 167 -21.09 26.60 10.80
C GLU A 167 -20.37 27.92 10.44
N SER A 168 -19.58 27.94 9.36
CA SER A 168 -18.85 29.14 8.94
C SER A 168 -19.75 30.17 8.24
N ASP A 169 -19.27 31.41 8.19
CA ASP A 169 -19.98 32.50 7.51
C ASP A 169 -20.15 32.26 6.00
N GLU A 170 -21.17 32.91 5.42
CA GLU A 170 -21.44 32.84 3.97
C GLU A 170 -20.23 33.29 3.13
N LEU A 171 -19.42 34.23 3.64
CA LEU A 171 -18.19 34.70 2.97
C LEU A 171 -17.15 33.57 2.83
N VAL A 172 -17.02 32.73 3.86
CA VAL A 172 -16.11 31.59 3.86
C VAL A 172 -16.59 30.52 2.87
N HIS A 173 -17.90 30.25 2.86
CA HIS A 173 -18.52 29.36 1.89
C HIS A 173 -18.34 29.85 0.45
N ALA A 174 -18.54 31.15 0.20
CA ALA A 174 -18.33 31.75 -1.11
C ALA A 174 -16.86 31.65 -1.55
N ALA A 175 -15.90 31.91 -0.66
CA ALA A 175 -14.47 31.78 -0.96
C ALA A 175 -14.09 30.33 -1.30
N VAL A 176 -14.60 29.35 -0.55
CA VAL A 176 -14.39 27.92 -0.84
C VAL A 176 -15.02 27.54 -2.18
N ALA A 177 -16.24 28.00 -2.48
CA ALA A 177 -16.90 27.73 -3.75
C ALA A 177 -16.13 28.32 -4.94
N GLN A 178 -15.67 29.58 -4.83
CA GLN A 178 -14.85 30.22 -5.86
C GLN A 178 -13.55 29.43 -6.12
N GLN A 179 -12.88 28.99 -5.06
CA GLN A 179 -11.65 28.21 -5.20
C GLN A 179 -11.90 26.81 -5.80
N LEU A 180 -13.02 26.17 -5.47
CA LEU A 180 -13.45 24.92 -6.12
C LEU A 180 -13.69 25.10 -7.62
N VAL A 181 -14.31 26.20 -8.03
CA VAL A 181 -14.50 26.51 -9.46
C VAL A 181 -13.16 26.70 -10.15
N LYS A 182 -12.23 27.47 -9.55
CA LYS A 182 -10.88 27.65 -10.09
C LYS A 182 -10.15 26.31 -10.24
N GLU A 183 -10.17 25.46 -9.22
CA GLU A 183 -9.51 24.15 -9.25
C GLU A 183 -10.16 23.19 -10.26
N LYS A 184 -11.49 23.25 -10.44
CA LYS A 184 -12.19 22.50 -11.50
C LYS A 184 -11.78 22.98 -12.89
N VAL A 185 -11.68 24.29 -13.12
CA VAL A 185 -11.23 24.86 -14.40
C VAL A 185 -9.79 24.46 -14.68
N LEU A 186 -8.88 24.59 -13.70
CA LEU A 186 -7.49 24.15 -13.85
C LEU A 186 -7.38 22.64 -14.13
N ALA A 187 -8.17 21.81 -13.44
CA ALA A 187 -8.24 20.38 -13.70
C ALA A 187 -8.80 20.05 -15.10
N ALA A 188 -9.76 20.84 -15.60
CA ALA A 188 -10.31 20.68 -16.95
C ALA A 188 -9.33 21.14 -18.03
N VAL A 189 -8.63 22.27 -17.84
CA VAL A 189 -7.61 22.80 -18.77
C VAL A 189 -6.43 21.83 -18.88
N SER A 190 -5.91 21.35 -17.74
CA SER A 190 -4.87 20.30 -17.72
C SER A 190 -5.32 18.94 -18.27
N ALA A 191 -6.63 18.73 -18.48
CA ALA A 191 -7.17 17.57 -19.16
C ALA A 191 -7.44 17.81 -20.66
N THR A 192 -7.49 19.08 -21.12
CA THR A 192 -7.88 19.45 -22.49
C THR A 192 -6.76 20.01 -23.35
N THR A 193 -5.60 20.40 -22.80
CA THR A 193 -4.42 20.75 -23.62
C THR A 193 -3.87 19.50 -24.30
N PRO A 194 -3.98 19.33 -25.63
CA PRO A 194 -3.23 18.33 -26.37
C PRO A 194 -1.89 19.00 -26.71
N GLU A 195 -0.87 18.79 -25.90
CA GLU A 195 0.48 19.25 -26.25
C GLU A 195 1.02 18.36 -27.38
N GLY A 196 1.27 18.97 -28.54
CA GLY A 196 1.81 18.35 -29.76
C GLY A 196 3.31 18.14 -29.74
#